data_AF-A0A938AWX3-F1
#
_entry.id   AF-A0A938AWX3-F1
#
_cell.length_a   1.000
_cell.length_b   1.000
_cell.length_c   1.000
_cell.angle_alpha   90.00
_cell.angle_beta   90.00
_cell.angle_gamma   90.00
#
_symmetry.space_group_name_H-M   'P 1'
#
loop_
_entity.id
_entity.type
_entity.pdbx_description
1 polymer ?
#
loop_
_entity_poly.entity_id
_entity_poly.type
_entity_poly.pdbx_seq_one_letter_code
_entity_poly.pdbx_strand_id
1 'polypeptide(L)'
;MNTEARLYPQMPPLFPKPGNIAIVSQSGNIVGTTSRHLTIRGFGCSKCISSGNEADLYTEDYIEYLANDPQTKVILSYLEGVKDGRRFIEIAREASKKKPIVVLKSGDTDAGAKAAKSHTSALAGSDAVYQAVFQQTGIIRVRTIYEMLDAALAFLCYPLPRGRRVGIVAAGGGWAVLATDACAKLGLDVVTLPPETIKELDSFMPAWWSRGNPVDLVAGTFGDNLTRAVEVVLKSPVTDGVILLGLIPAARPGRVMQSMTEDDRKRAQDDMAERIIGVMDTIAEMSKRLDKPVIIGSELPAISAAFTQQLNKALADKNHWCFTMPHEAATAFAMLARYAEFLNLK
;
A
#
# COMPACT_ATOMS: atom_id res chain seq x y z
N MET A 1 7.42 -22.38 1.49
CA MET A 1 6.97 -22.27 0.09
C MET A 1 7.90 -21.37 -0.71
N ASN A 2 8.19 -21.73 -1.95
CA ASN A 2 8.89 -20.92 -2.95
C ASN A 2 8.15 -21.06 -4.30
N THR A 3 7.54 -19.98 -4.79
CA THR A 3 6.67 -20.03 -5.99
C THR A 3 7.44 -20.18 -7.30
N GLU A 4 8.66 -19.63 -7.39
CA GLU A 4 9.54 -19.82 -8.54
C GLU A 4 9.96 -21.26 -8.71
N ALA A 5 10.40 -21.88 -7.61
CA ALA A 5 10.81 -23.28 -7.59
C ALA A 5 9.62 -24.26 -7.62
N ARG A 6 8.37 -23.75 -7.69
CA ARG A 6 7.13 -24.54 -7.58
C ARG A 6 7.12 -25.48 -6.37
N LEU A 7 7.66 -25.01 -5.25
CA LEU A 7 7.84 -25.76 -4.01
C LEU A 7 6.81 -25.32 -2.95
N TYR A 8 5.84 -26.17 -2.65
CA TYR A 8 4.70 -25.86 -1.75
C TYR A 8 4.60 -26.78 -0.50
N PRO A 9 5.63 -26.85 0.36
CA PRO A 9 5.63 -27.72 1.55
C PRO A 9 4.90 -27.04 2.72
N GLN A 10 3.59 -26.83 2.59
CA GLN A 10 2.75 -26.24 3.64
C GLN A 10 1.42 -27.00 3.76
N MET A 11 0.89 -27.12 4.97
CA MET A 11 -0.44 -27.66 5.25
C MET A 11 -1.33 -26.59 5.93
N PRO A 12 -2.56 -26.34 5.45
CA PRO A 12 -3.11 -26.84 4.18
C PRO A 12 -2.33 -26.29 2.98
N PRO A 13 -2.34 -26.99 1.83
CA PRO A 13 -1.62 -26.53 0.65
C PRO A 13 -2.21 -25.21 0.14
N LEU A 14 -1.33 -24.27 -0.19
CA LEU A 14 -1.65 -22.99 -0.81
C LEU A 14 -0.80 -22.85 -2.07
N PHE A 15 -1.43 -22.38 -3.15
CA PHE A 15 -0.78 -22.19 -4.45
C PHE A 15 -0.96 -20.74 -4.94
N PRO A 16 -0.43 -19.75 -4.21
CA PRO A 16 -0.46 -18.38 -4.69
C PRO A 16 0.37 -18.28 -5.98
N LYS A 17 0.02 -17.32 -6.83
CA LYS A 17 0.85 -17.00 -8.00
C LYS A 17 2.26 -16.59 -7.58
N PRO A 18 3.26 -16.75 -8.47
CA PRO A 18 4.53 -16.04 -8.33
C PRO A 18 4.30 -14.53 -8.16
N GLY A 19 5.10 -13.92 -7.30
CA GLY A 19 5.06 -12.48 -7.00
C GLY A 19 6.32 -12.04 -6.28
N ASN A 20 6.34 -10.79 -5.83
CA ASN A 20 7.54 -10.19 -5.23
C ASN A 20 7.45 -9.94 -3.71
N ILE A 21 6.44 -10.51 -3.05
CA ILE A 21 6.22 -10.34 -1.62
C ILE A 21 6.62 -11.62 -0.89
N ALA A 22 7.54 -11.52 0.05
CA ALA A 22 7.88 -12.62 0.94
C ALA A 22 7.15 -12.49 2.27
N ILE A 23 6.75 -13.62 2.86
CA ILE A 23 6.11 -13.69 4.16
C ILE A 23 6.97 -14.59 5.06
N VAL A 24 7.37 -14.08 6.22
CA VAL A 24 7.95 -14.86 7.32
C VAL A 24 7.09 -14.67 8.57
N SER A 25 6.71 -15.73 9.26
CA SER A 25 5.81 -15.59 10.41
C SER A 25 6.04 -16.68 11.44
N GLN A 26 6.07 -16.29 12.70
CA GLN A 26 6.06 -17.22 13.84
C GLN A 26 4.71 -17.96 13.97
N SER A 27 3.65 -17.48 13.32
CA SER A 27 2.35 -18.16 13.23
C SER A 27 2.04 -18.68 11.82
N GLY A 28 1.89 -20.00 11.69
CA GLY A 28 1.53 -20.63 10.41
C GLY A 28 0.15 -20.20 9.88
N ASN A 29 -0.82 -19.94 10.77
CA ASN A 29 -2.13 -19.43 10.39
C ASN A 29 -2.06 -18.03 9.77
N ILE A 30 -1.15 -17.18 10.27
CA ILE A 30 -0.92 -15.85 9.73
C ILE A 30 -0.26 -15.91 8.35
N VAL A 31 0.64 -16.87 8.10
CA VAL A 31 1.18 -17.12 6.74
C VAL A 31 0.03 -17.38 5.76
N GLY A 32 -0.84 -18.35 6.09
CA GLY A 32 -1.93 -18.75 5.21
C GLY A 32 -2.98 -17.65 5.01
N THR A 33 -3.31 -16.92 6.07
CA THR A 33 -4.25 -15.78 6.02
C THR A 33 -3.71 -14.67 5.13
N THR A 34 -2.47 -14.24 5.38
CA THR A 34 -1.84 -13.15 4.62
C THR A 34 -1.68 -13.51 3.14
N SER A 35 -1.22 -14.73 2.83
CA SER A 35 -1.07 -15.20 1.44
C SER A 35 -2.41 -15.28 0.70
N ARG A 36 -3.48 -15.74 1.36
CA ARG A 36 -4.82 -15.76 0.78
C ARG A 36 -5.33 -14.35 0.49
N HIS A 37 -5.17 -13.42 1.43
CA HIS A 37 -5.62 -12.05 1.23
C HIS A 37 -4.80 -11.26 0.20
N LEU A 38 -3.52 -11.60 -0.02
CA LEU A 38 -2.77 -11.10 -1.19
C LEU A 38 -3.38 -11.63 -2.49
N THR A 39 -3.69 -12.93 -2.53
CA THR A 39 -4.27 -13.58 -3.72
C THR A 39 -5.62 -12.96 -4.09
N ILE A 40 -6.48 -12.64 -3.11
CA ILE A 40 -7.77 -11.94 -3.33
C ILE A 40 -7.55 -10.55 -3.96
N ARG A 41 -6.47 -9.86 -3.58
CA ARG A 41 -6.08 -8.56 -4.15
C ARG A 41 -5.38 -8.69 -5.51
N GLY A 42 -5.22 -9.90 -6.04
CA GLY A 42 -4.57 -10.17 -7.33
C GLY A 42 -3.05 -10.42 -7.24
N PHE A 43 -2.44 -10.23 -6.07
CA PHE A 43 -0.99 -10.32 -5.88
C PHE A 43 -0.52 -11.70 -5.42
N GLY A 44 0.68 -12.07 -5.87
CA GLY A 44 1.35 -13.31 -5.53
C GLY A 44 2.38 -13.18 -4.40
N CYS A 45 2.99 -14.30 -4.04
CA CYS A 45 4.10 -14.34 -3.08
C CYS A 45 5.37 -14.85 -3.79
N SER A 46 6.56 -14.38 -3.39
CA SER A 46 7.82 -15.03 -3.75
C SER A 46 8.02 -16.26 -2.87
N LYS A 47 7.98 -16.05 -1.55
CA LYS A 47 8.24 -17.06 -0.52
C LYS A 47 7.26 -16.90 0.63
N CYS A 48 6.80 -18.02 1.17
CA CYS A 48 6.02 -18.04 2.42
C CYS A 48 6.69 -19.01 3.40
N ILE A 49 7.06 -18.52 4.57
CA ILE A 49 7.86 -19.20 5.58
C ILE A 49 7.12 -19.11 6.91
N SER A 50 6.84 -20.26 7.50
CA SER A 50 6.37 -20.37 8.89
C SER A 50 7.56 -20.76 9.75
N SER A 51 8.08 -19.86 10.58
CA SER A 51 9.24 -20.12 11.44
C SER A 51 8.86 -20.86 12.73
N GLY A 52 7.61 -20.70 13.17
CA GLY A 52 7.05 -21.44 14.31
C GLY A 52 7.85 -21.22 15.59
N ASN A 53 8.29 -22.31 16.22
CA ASN A 53 8.96 -22.29 17.51
C ASN A 53 10.40 -21.76 17.47
N GLU A 54 11.02 -21.67 16.28
CA GLU A 54 12.38 -21.15 16.10
C GLU A 54 13.43 -21.86 16.99
N ALA A 55 13.47 -23.18 16.92
CA ALA A 55 14.43 -23.99 17.70
C ALA A 55 15.88 -23.88 17.20
N ASP A 56 16.06 -23.55 15.92
CA ASP A 56 17.37 -23.48 15.25
C ASP A 56 17.47 -22.18 14.45
N LEU A 57 16.69 -22.06 13.37
CA LEU A 57 16.56 -20.83 12.59
C LEU A 57 15.49 -19.91 13.16
N TYR A 58 15.80 -18.62 13.22
CA TYR A 58 14.95 -17.56 13.75
C TYR A 58 14.43 -16.65 12.64
N THR A 59 13.47 -15.78 12.95
CA THR A 59 12.89 -14.84 11.98
C THR A 59 13.96 -13.99 11.28
N GLU A 60 14.98 -13.53 12.00
CA GLU A 60 16.08 -12.74 11.42
C GLU A 60 16.92 -13.51 10.38
N ASP A 61 17.12 -14.82 10.53
CA ASP A 61 17.83 -15.64 9.54
C ASP A 61 17.11 -15.60 8.18
N TYR A 62 15.78 -15.71 8.21
CA TYR A 62 14.97 -15.63 7.01
C TYR A 62 14.94 -14.21 6.44
N ILE A 63 14.89 -13.18 7.29
CA ILE A 63 14.96 -11.78 6.84
C ILE A 63 16.28 -11.53 6.10
N GLU A 64 17.40 -12.00 6.64
CA GLU A 64 18.73 -11.86 6.03
C GLU A 64 18.78 -12.54 4.65
N TYR A 65 18.27 -13.78 4.56
CA TYR A 65 18.15 -14.49 3.29
C TYR A 65 17.28 -13.72 2.28
N LEU A 66 16.08 -13.30 2.69
CA LEU A 66 15.12 -12.61 1.83
C LEU A 66 15.60 -11.24 1.37
N ALA A 67 16.41 -10.54 2.18
CA ALA A 67 17.03 -9.27 1.82
C ALA A 67 17.94 -9.41 0.60
N ASN A 68 18.53 -10.59 0.38
CA ASN A 68 19.42 -10.87 -0.74
C ASN A 68 18.74 -11.63 -1.90
N ASP A 69 17.52 -12.13 -1.70
CA ASP A 69 16.78 -12.88 -2.72
C ASP A 69 16.27 -12.00 -3.87
N PRO A 70 16.73 -12.14 -5.13
CA PRO A 70 16.39 -11.23 -6.23
C PRO A 70 14.89 -11.18 -6.55
N GLN A 71 14.13 -12.21 -6.18
CA GLN A 71 12.69 -12.26 -6.43
C GLN A 71 11.87 -11.44 -5.43
N THR A 72 12.37 -11.29 -4.21
CA THR A 72 11.67 -10.60 -3.13
C THR A 72 11.96 -9.11 -3.23
N LYS A 73 10.91 -8.29 -3.22
CA LYS A 73 10.98 -6.83 -3.15
C LYS A 73 10.46 -6.29 -1.82
N VAL A 74 9.52 -6.97 -1.18
CA VAL A 74 8.95 -6.59 0.12
C VAL A 74 8.92 -7.80 1.05
N ILE A 75 9.33 -7.60 2.31
CA ILE A 75 9.33 -8.64 3.34
C ILE A 75 8.24 -8.32 4.36
N LEU A 76 7.28 -9.22 4.52
CA LEU A 76 6.24 -9.16 5.55
C LEU A 76 6.60 -10.09 6.68
N SER A 77 6.53 -9.60 7.91
CA SER A 77 6.82 -10.36 9.11
C SER A 77 5.71 -10.25 10.15
N TYR A 78 5.27 -11.39 10.67
CA TYR A 78 4.50 -11.43 11.90
C TYR A 78 5.40 -11.95 13.03
N LEU A 79 5.52 -11.12 14.07
CA LEU A 79 6.51 -11.28 15.13
C LEU A 79 5.79 -11.33 16.48
N GLU A 80 6.02 -12.37 17.25
CA GLU A 80 5.58 -12.53 18.64
C GLU A 80 6.69 -12.12 19.61
N GLY A 81 7.93 -12.49 19.28
CA GLY A 81 9.11 -12.08 20.04
C GLY A 81 10.41 -12.41 19.33
N VAL A 82 11.51 -11.90 19.89
CA VAL A 82 12.88 -12.14 19.42
C VAL A 82 13.71 -12.66 20.58
N LYS A 83 14.53 -13.69 20.33
CA LYS A 83 15.41 -14.28 21.35
C LYS A 83 16.72 -13.51 21.51
N ASP A 84 17.39 -13.18 20.41
CA ASP A 84 18.60 -12.34 20.39
C ASP A 84 18.30 -10.97 19.77
N GLY A 85 17.95 -10.01 20.64
CA GLY A 85 17.58 -8.67 20.21
C GLY A 85 18.71 -7.90 19.51
N ARG A 86 19.99 -8.14 19.88
CA ARG A 86 21.12 -7.42 19.27
C ARG A 86 21.34 -7.88 17.84
N ARG A 87 21.37 -9.21 17.65
CA ARG A 87 21.47 -9.83 16.33
C ARG A 87 20.32 -9.41 15.42
N PHE A 88 19.09 -9.40 15.93
CA PHE A 88 17.93 -8.93 15.18
C PHE A 88 18.07 -7.47 14.73
N ILE A 89 18.53 -6.57 15.61
CA ILE A 89 18.73 -5.14 15.26
C ILE A 89 19.74 -4.99 14.12
N GLU A 90 20.87 -5.71 14.21
CA GLU A 90 21.92 -5.68 13.19
C GLU A 90 21.41 -6.16 11.83
N ILE A 91 20.80 -7.36 11.79
CA ILE A 91 20.26 -7.93 10.56
C ILE A 91 19.13 -7.07 9.99
N ALA A 92 18.17 -6.66 10.83
CA ALA A 92 17.03 -5.86 10.39
C ALA A 92 17.47 -4.53 9.77
N ARG A 93 18.48 -3.87 10.34
CA ARG A 93 19.02 -2.60 9.82
C ARG A 93 19.65 -2.79 8.44
N GLU A 94 20.50 -3.81 8.27
CA GLU A 94 21.15 -4.05 6.98
C GLU A 94 20.16 -4.56 5.91
N ALA A 95 19.20 -5.38 6.31
CA ALA A 95 18.14 -5.85 5.43
C ALA A 95 17.23 -4.70 4.99
N SER A 96 16.84 -3.80 5.90
CA SER A 96 15.96 -2.66 5.60
C SER A 96 16.61 -1.66 4.64
N LYS A 97 17.94 -1.55 4.59
CA LYS A 97 18.64 -0.72 3.59
C LYS A 97 18.47 -1.25 2.16
N LYS A 98 18.19 -2.55 2.01
CA LYS A 98 18.02 -3.21 0.71
C LYS A 98 16.57 -3.26 0.29
N LYS A 99 15.67 -3.61 1.23
CA LYS A 99 14.25 -3.87 0.97
C LYS A 99 13.39 -3.47 2.16
N PRO A 100 12.17 -2.96 1.92
CA PRO A 100 11.24 -2.66 3.00
C PRO A 100 10.84 -3.93 3.75
N ILE A 101 10.90 -3.84 5.08
CA ILE A 101 10.42 -4.86 6.02
C ILE A 101 9.21 -4.30 6.75
N VAL A 102 8.08 -4.98 6.64
CA VAL A 102 6.83 -4.64 7.32
C VAL A 102 6.58 -5.64 8.45
N VAL A 103 6.45 -5.16 9.68
CA VAL A 103 6.26 -6.02 10.87
C VAL A 103 4.91 -5.77 11.52
N LEU A 104 4.12 -6.83 11.67
CA LEU A 104 3.01 -6.91 12.62
C LEU A 104 3.51 -7.58 13.90
N LYS A 105 3.71 -6.79 14.95
CA LYS A 105 4.12 -7.27 16.27
C LYS A 105 2.88 -7.59 17.10
N SER A 106 2.71 -8.84 17.51
CA SER A 106 1.64 -9.23 18.44
C SER A 106 2.00 -8.90 19.88
N GLY A 107 1.00 -8.89 20.78
CA GLY A 107 1.22 -8.62 22.20
C GLY A 107 1.71 -7.20 22.50
N ASP A 108 1.19 -6.22 21.76
CA ASP A 108 1.51 -4.79 21.90
C ASP A 108 0.72 -4.07 23.00
N THR A 109 -0.18 -4.78 23.67
CA THR A 109 -0.92 -4.36 24.86
C THR A 109 -0.64 -5.31 26.02
N ASP A 110 -0.87 -4.89 27.27
CA ASP A 110 -0.68 -5.76 28.44
C ASP A 110 -1.51 -7.05 28.36
N ALA A 111 -2.75 -6.96 27.86
CA ALA A 111 -3.63 -8.11 27.68
C ALA A 111 -3.09 -9.06 26.58
N GLY A 112 -2.70 -8.49 25.43
CA GLY A 112 -2.10 -9.27 24.34
C GLY A 112 -0.76 -9.90 24.73
N ALA A 113 0.08 -9.18 25.47
CA ALA A 113 1.36 -9.65 25.97
C ALA A 113 1.18 -10.83 26.94
N LYS A 114 0.18 -10.77 27.82
CA LYS A 114 -0.19 -11.89 28.70
C LYS A 114 -0.65 -13.11 27.90
N ALA A 115 -1.51 -12.92 26.90
CA ALA A 115 -1.99 -13.99 26.04
C ALA A 115 -0.84 -14.63 25.22
N ALA A 116 0.03 -13.82 24.64
CA ALA A 116 1.22 -14.29 23.92
C ALA A 116 2.18 -15.07 24.82
N LYS A 117 2.37 -14.61 26.08
CA LYS A 117 3.18 -15.32 27.08
C LYS A 117 2.63 -16.71 27.39
N SER A 118 1.30 -16.85 27.53
CA SER A 118 0.69 -18.17 27.72
C SER A 118 0.80 -19.08 26.49
N HIS A 119 0.93 -18.51 25.29
CA HIS A 119 1.02 -19.26 24.04
C HIS A 119 2.45 -19.73 23.73
N THR A 120 3.46 -18.92 24.02
CA THR A 120 4.86 -19.18 23.60
C THR A 120 5.84 -19.38 24.75
N SER A 121 5.41 -19.17 26.00
CA SER A 121 6.27 -19.12 27.18
C SER A 121 7.42 -18.09 27.12
N ALA A 122 7.47 -17.23 26.11
CA ALA A 122 8.46 -16.18 25.97
C ALA A 122 8.12 -14.97 26.87
N LEU A 123 9.14 -14.34 27.46
CA LEU A 123 8.93 -13.07 28.17
C LEU A 123 8.56 -12.01 27.13
N ALA A 124 7.35 -11.46 27.22
CA ALA A 124 6.95 -10.37 26.35
C ALA A 124 7.85 -9.15 26.61
N GLY A 125 8.70 -8.81 25.64
CA GLY A 125 9.50 -7.59 25.69
C GLY A 125 8.61 -6.35 25.65
N SER A 126 9.09 -5.23 26.21
CA SER A 126 8.34 -3.97 26.23
C SER A 126 7.99 -3.51 24.82
N ASP A 127 6.72 -3.18 24.57
CA ASP A 127 6.26 -2.69 23.28
C ASP A 127 6.98 -1.40 22.84
N ALA A 128 7.27 -0.53 23.80
CA ALA A 128 8.02 0.71 23.57
C ALA A 128 9.44 0.43 23.07
N VAL A 129 10.07 -0.64 23.56
CA VAL A 129 11.40 -1.07 23.09
C VAL A 129 11.32 -1.59 21.65
N TYR A 130 10.33 -2.42 21.32
CA TYR A 130 10.11 -2.85 19.93
C TYR A 130 9.86 -1.66 19.00
N GLN A 131 9.03 -0.70 19.44
CA GLN A 131 8.77 0.52 18.67
C GLN A 131 10.05 1.30 18.37
N ALA A 132 10.90 1.51 19.39
CA ALA A 132 12.17 2.21 19.23
C ALA A 132 13.12 1.44 18.29
N VAL A 133 13.22 0.13 18.46
CA VAL A 133 14.01 -0.74 17.57
C VAL A 133 13.55 -0.62 16.12
N PHE A 134 12.25 -0.74 15.85
CA PHE A 134 11.74 -0.65 14.49
C PHE A 134 11.98 0.73 13.86
N GLN A 135 11.94 1.81 14.64
CA GLN A 135 12.32 3.14 14.16
C GLN A 135 13.80 3.21 13.80
N GLN A 136 14.69 2.63 14.61
CA GLN A 136 16.14 2.66 14.39
C GLN A 136 16.65 1.72 13.30
N THR A 137 15.86 0.71 12.92
CA THR A 137 16.23 -0.27 11.90
C THR A 137 15.55 -0.04 10.56
N GLY A 138 14.61 0.90 10.45
CA GLY A 138 13.87 1.16 9.21
C GLY A 138 12.67 0.23 8.98
N ILE A 139 12.36 -0.63 9.95
CA ILE A 139 11.16 -1.48 9.91
C ILE A 139 9.90 -0.62 9.95
N ILE A 140 8.97 -0.94 9.05
CA ILE A 140 7.63 -0.38 9.02
C ILE A 140 6.72 -1.22 9.90
N ARG A 141 6.39 -0.67 11.07
CA ARG A 141 5.45 -1.31 11.99
C ARG A 141 4.01 -1.06 11.55
N VAL A 142 3.21 -2.12 11.54
CA VAL A 142 1.75 -2.10 11.33
C VAL A 142 1.03 -2.76 12.51
N ARG A 143 -0.27 -2.51 12.65
CA ARG A 143 -1.13 -2.97 13.76
C ARG A 143 -2.16 -4.01 13.35
N THR A 144 -2.44 -4.12 12.06
CA THR A 144 -3.39 -5.10 11.55
C THR A 144 -2.84 -5.85 10.34
N ILE A 145 -3.44 -7.00 10.03
CA ILE A 145 -3.13 -7.74 8.79
C ILE A 145 -3.50 -6.90 7.56
N TYR A 146 -4.57 -6.10 7.62
CA TYR A 146 -4.96 -5.23 6.52
C TYR A 146 -3.92 -4.13 6.28
N GLU A 147 -3.44 -3.47 7.34
CA GLU A 147 -2.33 -2.52 7.23
C GLU A 147 -1.05 -3.16 6.70
N MET A 148 -0.74 -4.41 7.09
CA MET A 148 0.40 -5.15 6.54
C MET A 148 0.28 -5.32 5.02
N LEU A 149 -0.91 -5.69 4.55
CA LEU A 149 -1.20 -5.92 3.14
C LEU A 149 -1.15 -4.60 2.36
N ASP A 150 -1.71 -3.54 2.93
CA ASP A 150 -1.71 -2.21 2.33
C ASP A 150 -0.29 -1.64 2.24
N ALA A 151 0.55 -1.83 3.26
CA ALA A 151 1.96 -1.50 3.22
C ALA A 151 2.71 -2.29 2.13
N ALA A 152 2.44 -3.60 2.01
CA ALA A 152 3.05 -4.44 1.00
C ALA A 152 2.81 -3.91 -0.43
N LEU A 153 1.55 -3.54 -0.69
CA LEU A 153 1.14 -3.02 -1.99
C LEU A 153 1.61 -1.59 -2.21
N ALA A 154 1.69 -0.78 -1.16
CA ALA A 154 2.31 0.55 -1.21
C ALA A 154 3.76 0.45 -1.74
N PHE A 155 4.58 -0.39 -1.09
CA PHE A 155 5.99 -0.56 -1.44
C PHE A 155 6.22 -1.22 -2.80
N LEU A 156 5.26 -2.02 -3.27
CA LEU A 156 5.37 -2.71 -4.56
C LEU A 156 4.95 -1.82 -5.73
N CYS A 157 3.93 -0.98 -5.54
CA CYS A 157 3.22 -0.32 -6.64
C CYS A 157 3.57 1.17 -6.79
N TYR A 158 4.14 1.81 -5.77
CA TYR A 158 4.46 3.24 -5.80
C TYR A 158 5.94 3.52 -5.52
N PRO A 159 6.53 4.56 -6.15
CA PRO A 159 7.87 5.00 -5.81
C PRO A 159 7.90 5.64 -4.41
N LEU A 160 9.10 5.77 -3.85
CA LEU A 160 9.29 6.47 -2.58
C LEU A 160 9.20 7.99 -2.78
N PRO A 161 8.47 8.73 -1.93
CA PRO A 161 8.50 10.18 -1.96
C PRO A 161 9.84 10.68 -1.38
N ARG A 162 10.27 11.88 -1.80
CA ARG A 162 11.48 12.54 -1.26
C ARG A 162 11.25 13.27 0.07
N GLY A 163 10.02 13.23 0.58
CA GLY A 163 9.65 13.91 1.81
C GLY A 163 8.18 13.72 2.15
N ARG A 164 7.69 14.60 3.03
CA ARG A 164 6.34 14.52 3.60
C ARG A 164 5.36 15.53 3.02
N ARG A 165 5.75 16.31 2.01
CA ARG A 165 4.91 17.35 1.42
C ARG A 165 3.93 16.76 0.41
N VAL A 166 2.64 16.91 0.65
CA VAL A 166 1.58 16.23 -0.11
C VAL A 166 0.67 17.23 -0.79
N GLY A 167 0.47 17.04 -2.09
CA GLY A 167 -0.68 17.60 -2.81
C GLY A 167 -1.86 16.64 -2.77
N ILE A 168 -3.08 17.14 -2.58
CA ILE A 168 -4.31 16.33 -2.61
C ILE A 168 -5.15 16.77 -3.81
N VAL A 169 -5.53 15.82 -4.65
CA VAL A 169 -6.48 16.01 -5.76
C VAL A 169 -7.67 15.10 -5.52
N ALA A 170 -8.88 15.64 -5.43
CA ALA A 170 -10.04 14.87 -5.03
C ALA A 170 -11.28 15.15 -5.88
N ALA A 171 -11.96 14.10 -6.33
CA ALA A 171 -13.29 14.18 -6.95
C ALA A 171 -14.42 14.26 -5.91
N GLY A 172 -14.29 15.19 -4.94
CA GLY A 172 -15.31 15.45 -3.93
C GLY A 172 -14.74 15.98 -2.60
N GLY A 173 -15.24 17.13 -2.15
CA GLY A 173 -14.75 17.82 -0.95
C GLY A 173 -14.73 16.99 0.34
N GLY A 174 -15.68 16.08 0.56
CA GLY A 174 -15.70 15.25 1.77
C GLY A 174 -14.49 14.31 1.88
N TRP A 175 -14.08 13.69 0.77
CA TRP A 175 -12.88 12.86 0.73
C TRP A 175 -11.61 13.69 0.91
N ALA A 176 -11.61 14.91 0.37
CA ALA A 176 -10.51 15.85 0.50
C ALA A 176 -10.27 16.26 1.96
N VAL A 177 -11.33 16.53 2.73
CA VAL A 177 -11.25 16.82 4.16
C VAL A 177 -10.73 15.61 4.94
N LEU A 178 -11.30 14.42 4.71
CA LEU A 178 -10.87 13.19 5.39
C LEU A 178 -9.39 12.86 5.13
N ALA A 179 -8.91 13.06 3.89
CA ALA A 179 -7.50 12.89 3.57
C ALA A 179 -6.62 13.94 4.25
N THR A 180 -7.06 15.19 4.28
CA THR A 180 -6.31 16.27 4.95
C THR A 180 -6.12 15.98 6.44
N ASP A 181 -7.19 15.58 7.13
CA ASP A 181 -7.14 15.19 8.54
C ASP A 181 -6.23 13.98 8.77
N ALA A 182 -6.32 12.97 7.89
CA ALA A 182 -5.47 11.79 7.97
C ALA A 182 -3.99 12.14 7.76
N CYS A 183 -3.69 12.98 6.76
CA CYS A 183 -2.33 13.48 6.50
C CYS A 183 -1.76 14.18 7.73
N ALA A 184 -2.50 15.12 8.31
CA ALA A 184 -2.07 15.86 9.49
C ALA A 184 -1.78 14.93 10.69
N LYS A 185 -2.66 13.94 10.96
CA LYS A 185 -2.47 12.96 12.04
C LYS A 185 -1.23 12.07 11.84
N LEU A 186 -0.83 11.85 10.60
CA LEU A 186 0.33 11.04 10.22
C LEU A 186 1.61 11.89 10.06
N GLY A 187 1.54 13.19 10.33
CA GLY A 187 2.67 14.12 10.20
C GLY A 187 3.03 14.48 8.77
N LEU A 188 2.15 14.23 7.80
CA LEU A 188 2.29 14.71 6.42
C LEU A 188 1.92 16.20 6.33
N ASP A 189 2.63 16.92 5.48
CA ASP A 189 2.46 18.36 5.27
C ASP A 189 1.60 18.61 4.03
N VAL A 190 0.34 19.00 4.24
CA VAL A 190 -0.57 19.39 3.16
C VAL A 190 -0.23 20.82 2.74
N VAL A 191 0.66 20.92 1.75
CA VAL A 191 1.32 22.19 1.40
C VAL A 191 0.38 23.23 0.81
N THR A 192 0.71 24.51 1.03
CA THR A 192 0.10 25.59 0.26
C THR A 192 0.65 25.58 -1.17
N LEU A 193 -0.23 25.46 -2.17
CA LEU A 193 0.19 25.50 -3.57
C LEU A 193 0.63 26.92 -3.95
N PRO A 194 1.73 27.05 -4.72
CA PRO A 194 2.24 28.34 -5.07
C PRO A 194 1.39 28.98 -6.19
N PRO A 195 1.41 30.32 -6.34
CA PRO A 195 0.52 31.04 -7.26
C PRO A 195 0.60 30.56 -8.72
N GLU A 196 1.76 30.12 -9.18
CA GLU A 196 1.96 29.56 -10.51
C GLU A 196 1.22 28.24 -10.73
N THR A 197 1.20 27.36 -9.71
CA THR A 197 0.43 26.11 -9.75
C THR A 197 -1.06 26.41 -9.77
N ILE A 198 -1.51 27.36 -8.94
CA ILE A 198 -2.92 27.81 -8.94
C ILE A 198 -3.31 28.40 -10.30
N LYS A 199 -2.46 29.24 -10.90
CA LYS A 199 -2.71 29.85 -12.21
C LYS A 199 -2.81 28.82 -13.33
N GLU A 200 -1.98 27.78 -13.30
CA GLU A 200 -2.06 26.69 -14.28
C GLU A 200 -3.35 25.88 -14.13
N LEU A 201 -3.74 25.57 -12.89
CA LEU A 201 -5.03 24.93 -12.58
C LEU A 201 -6.22 25.79 -13.04
N ASP A 202 -6.20 27.10 -12.76
CA ASP A 202 -7.23 28.06 -13.19
C ASP A 202 -7.46 28.08 -14.72
N SER A 203 -6.48 27.66 -15.53
CA SER A 203 -6.61 27.67 -17.00
C SER A 203 -7.60 26.64 -17.56
N PHE A 204 -7.97 25.64 -16.77
CA PHE A 204 -8.89 24.58 -17.20
C PHE A 204 -9.90 24.14 -16.13
N MET A 205 -9.68 24.52 -14.87
CA MET A 205 -10.62 24.27 -13.78
C MET A 205 -11.82 25.25 -13.83
N PRO A 206 -13.01 24.84 -13.37
CA PRO A 206 -14.18 25.72 -13.35
C PRO A 206 -13.97 26.90 -12.40
N ALA A 207 -14.56 28.06 -12.70
CA ALA A 207 -14.32 29.31 -11.97
C ALA A 207 -14.56 29.25 -10.43
N TRP A 208 -15.30 28.26 -9.95
CA TRP A 208 -15.66 28.07 -8.54
C TRP A 208 -14.88 26.94 -7.83
N TRP A 209 -13.79 26.41 -8.41
CA TRP A 209 -12.94 25.45 -7.71
C TRP A 209 -12.19 26.09 -6.52
N SER A 210 -11.66 25.25 -5.61
CA SER A 210 -11.16 25.64 -4.28
C SER A 210 -9.97 26.61 -4.26
N ARG A 211 -9.15 26.66 -5.33
CA ARG A 211 -7.91 27.45 -5.41
C ARG A 211 -6.94 27.20 -4.25
N GLY A 212 -6.83 25.95 -3.82
CA GLY A 212 -5.96 25.56 -2.73
C GLY A 212 -5.56 24.09 -2.79
N ASN A 213 -4.97 23.64 -1.69
CA ASN A 213 -4.72 22.23 -1.41
C ASN A 213 -5.66 21.83 -0.26
N PRO A 214 -6.66 20.96 -0.49
CA PRO A 214 -6.87 20.12 -1.68
C PRO A 214 -7.41 20.82 -2.94
N VAL A 215 -7.04 20.28 -4.10
CA VAL A 215 -7.65 20.57 -5.40
C VAL A 215 -8.93 19.75 -5.54
N ASP A 216 -10.08 20.38 -5.33
CA ASP A 216 -11.39 19.75 -5.53
C ASP A 216 -11.80 19.83 -7.01
N LEU A 217 -12.02 18.67 -7.62
CA LEU A 217 -12.41 18.53 -9.01
C LEU A 217 -13.89 18.82 -9.27
N VAL A 218 -14.66 19.23 -8.25
CA VAL A 218 -16.06 19.66 -8.38
C VAL A 218 -16.88 18.64 -9.19
N ALA A 219 -17.41 17.61 -8.53
CA ALA A 219 -18.32 16.58 -9.06
C ALA A 219 -18.70 16.72 -10.56
N GLY A 220 -17.80 16.34 -11.47
CA GLY A 220 -17.98 16.58 -12.90
C GLY A 220 -16.69 16.72 -13.71
N THR A 221 -15.59 17.13 -13.10
CA THR A 221 -14.28 17.23 -13.79
C THR A 221 -13.57 15.88 -13.78
N PHE A 222 -13.86 15.05 -14.78
CA PHE A 222 -13.26 13.71 -14.96
C PHE A 222 -12.49 13.63 -16.29
N GLY A 223 -11.78 12.52 -16.53
CA GLY A 223 -11.01 12.32 -17.76
C GLY A 223 -9.74 13.19 -17.78
N ASP A 224 -9.48 13.86 -18.90
CA ASP A 224 -8.23 14.59 -19.12
C ASP A 224 -7.95 15.68 -18.07
N ASN A 225 -9.00 16.30 -17.52
CA ASN A 225 -8.81 17.32 -16.49
C ASN A 225 -8.37 16.73 -15.14
N LEU A 226 -8.75 15.50 -14.80
CA LEU A 226 -8.28 14.79 -13.61
C LEU A 226 -6.78 14.52 -13.72
N THR A 227 -6.35 13.90 -14.81
CA THR A 227 -4.93 13.58 -15.03
C THR A 227 -4.09 14.85 -15.16
N ARG A 228 -4.60 15.89 -15.83
CA ARG A 228 -3.93 17.19 -15.91
C ARG A 228 -3.80 17.86 -14.54
N ALA A 229 -4.84 17.85 -13.69
CA ALA A 229 -4.75 18.39 -12.34
C ALA A 229 -3.71 17.66 -11.48
N VAL A 230 -3.69 16.32 -11.54
CA VAL A 230 -2.65 15.52 -10.89
C VAL A 230 -1.26 15.92 -11.37
N GLU A 231 -1.07 16.05 -12.70
CA GLU A 231 0.23 16.42 -13.27
C GLU A 231 0.70 17.78 -12.80
N VAL A 232 -0.17 18.78 -12.79
CA VAL A 232 0.14 20.16 -12.36
C VAL A 232 0.57 20.19 -10.89
N VAL A 233 -0.18 19.50 -10.01
CA VAL A 233 0.15 19.42 -8.58
C VAL A 233 1.43 18.61 -8.35
N LEU A 234 1.64 17.52 -9.10
CA LEU A 234 2.83 16.68 -8.99
C LEU A 234 4.10 17.40 -9.47
N LYS A 235 4.00 18.26 -10.49
CA LYS A 235 5.10 19.11 -10.98
C LYS A 235 5.52 20.20 -9.98
N SER A 236 4.62 20.60 -9.09
CA SER A 236 4.89 21.68 -8.14
C SER A 236 6.15 21.38 -7.31
N PRO A 237 7.09 22.32 -7.16
CA PRO A 237 8.34 22.09 -6.42
C PRO A 237 8.13 21.92 -4.90
N VAL A 238 6.93 22.30 -4.42
CA VAL A 238 6.57 22.17 -3.01
C VAL A 238 5.93 20.82 -2.67
N THR A 239 5.67 19.94 -3.64
CA THR A 239 5.09 18.61 -3.39
C THR A 239 6.15 17.51 -3.54
N ASP A 240 6.16 16.53 -2.65
CA ASP A 240 6.97 15.30 -2.73
C ASP A 240 6.17 14.13 -3.32
N GLY A 241 4.85 14.29 -3.45
CA GLY A 241 3.93 13.37 -4.09
C GLY A 241 2.48 13.86 -4.01
N VAL A 242 1.57 13.11 -4.60
CA VAL A 242 0.14 13.43 -4.66
C VAL A 242 -0.69 12.28 -4.10
N ILE A 243 -1.74 12.61 -3.34
CA ILE A 243 -2.84 11.69 -3.04
C ILE A 243 -4.00 12.04 -3.97
N LEU A 244 -4.36 11.10 -4.84
CA LEU A 244 -5.48 11.19 -5.76
C LEU A 244 -6.69 10.46 -5.19
N LEU A 245 -7.82 11.14 -5.06
CA LEU A 245 -9.04 10.62 -4.46
C LEU A 245 -10.20 10.61 -5.46
N GLY A 246 -10.90 9.49 -5.54
CA GLY A 246 -12.09 9.35 -6.40
C GLY A 246 -11.72 9.30 -7.89
N LEU A 247 -10.90 8.33 -8.27
CA LEU A 247 -10.49 8.07 -9.66
C LEU A 247 -11.70 7.85 -10.59
N ILE A 248 -12.74 7.21 -10.06
CA ILE A 248 -13.93 6.80 -10.82
C ILE A 248 -15.13 7.59 -10.29
N PRO A 249 -15.94 8.20 -11.18
CA PRO A 249 -17.17 8.85 -10.77
C PRO A 249 -18.05 7.87 -10.00
N ALA A 250 -18.76 8.36 -8.97
CA ALA A 250 -19.79 7.61 -8.26
C ALA A 250 -21.06 7.37 -9.11
N ALA A 251 -20.90 6.96 -10.37
CA ALA A 251 -21.99 6.44 -11.17
C ALA A 251 -22.22 5.00 -10.70
N ARG A 252 -23.42 4.69 -10.17
CA ARG A 252 -23.82 3.30 -9.89
C ARG A 252 -24.19 2.63 -11.22
N PRO A 253 -23.30 1.85 -11.85
CA PRO A 253 -23.61 1.24 -13.14
C PRO A 253 -24.69 0.16 -12.96
N GLY A 254 -24.86 -0.33 -11.72
CA GLY A 254 -25.70 -1.48 -11.38
C GLY A 254 -27.14 -1.41 -11.89
N ARG A 255 -27.84 -0.26 -11.81
CA ARG A 255 -29.24 -0.18 -12.33
C ARG A 255 -29.30 -0.19 -13.86
N VAL A 256 -28.34 0.46 -14.52
CA VAL A 256 -28.28 0.53 -15.99
C VAL A 256 -27.81 -0.81 -16.56
N MET A 257 -26.86 -1.47 -15.91
CA MET A 257 -26.37 -2.81 -16.27
C MET A 257 -27.38 -3.92 -15.98
N GLN A 258 -28.29 -3.75 -15.02
CA GLN A 258 -29.35 -4.73 -14.75
C GLN A 258 -30.39 -4.81 -15.88
N SER A 259 -30.56 -3.74 -16.65
CA SER A 259 -31.43 -3.72 -17.84
C SER A 259 -30.75 -4.20 -19.13
N MET A 260 -29.45 -4.51 -19.09
CA MET A 260 -28.68 -4.96 -20.26
C MET A 260 -28.82 -6.48 -20.48
N THR A 261 -28.61 -6.91 -21.72
CA THR A 261 -28.39 -8.34 -22.01
C THR A 261 -27.08 -8.82 -21.37
N GLU A 262 -26.90 -10.13 -21.21
CA GLU A 262 -25.67 -10.68 -20.62
C GLU A 262 -24.42 -10.30 -21.44
N ASP A 263 -24.52 -10.33 -22.77
CA ASP A 263 -23.43 -9.98 -23.68
C ASP A 263 -23.09 -8.47 -23.60
N ASP A 264 -24.11 -7.61 -23.59
CA ASP A 264 -23.91 -6.16 -23.46
C ASP A 264 -23.32 -5.79 -22.09
N ARG A 265 -23.77 -6.47 -21.03
CA ARG A 265 -23.24 -6.29 -19.68
C ARG A 265 -21.77 -6.68 -19.61
N LYS A 266 -21.38 -7.80 -20.22
CA LYS A 266 -20.00 -8.24 -20.27
C LYS A 266 -19.12 -7.24 -21.03
N ARG A 267 -19.56 -6.78 -22.22
CA ARG A 267 -18.84 -5.74 -22.98
C ARG A 267 -18.67 -4.45 -22.17
N ALA A 268 -19.74 -3.99 -21.51
CA ALA A 268 -19.68 -2.80 -20.68
C ALA A 268 -18.74 -2.96 -19.46
N GLN A 269 -18.62 -4.17 -18.90
CA GLN A 269 -17.66 -4.48 -17.84
C GLN A 269 -16.22 -4.47 -18.37
N ASP A 270 -15.96 -5.13 -19.49
CA ASP A 270 -14.64 -5.17 -20.12
C ASP A 270 -14.17 -3.75 -20.50
N ASP A 271 -15.03 -2.95 -21.17
CA ASP A 271 -14.77 -1.54 -21.50
C ASP A 271 -14.48 -0.70 -20.25
N MET A 272 -15.20 -0.95 -19.15
CA MET A 272 -14.98 -0.25 -17.89
C MET A 272 -13.62 -0.61 -17.28
N ALA A 273 -13.26 -1.89 -17.28
CA ALA A 273 -11.98 -2.36 -16.77
C ALA A 273 -10.82 -1.77 -17.59
N GLU A 274 -10.92 -1.78 -18.93
CA GLU A 274 -9.91 -1.19 -19.82
C GLU A 274 -9.71 0.30 -19.55
N ARG A 275 -10.79 1.07 -19.35
CA ARG A 275 -10.69 2.49 -19.01
C ARG A 275 -10.00 2.72 -17.67
N ILE A 276 -10.35 1.95 -16.64
CA ILE A 276 -9.72 2.07 -15.31
C ILE A 276 -8.22 1.77 -15.42
N ILE A 277 -7.87 0.67 -16.09
CA ILE A 277 -6.48 0.27 -16.32
C ILE A 277 -5.72 1.37 -17.08
N GLY A 278 -6.30 1.93 -18.15
CA GLY A 278 -5.67 2.98 -18.95
C GLY A 278 -5.40 4.28 -18.17
N VAL A 279 -6.31 4.69 -17.29
CA VAL A 279 -6.08 5.85 -16.42
C VAL A 279 -4.99 5.55 -15.39
N MET A 280 -4.97 4.35 -14.80
CA MET A 280 -3.93 3.95 -13.86
C MET A 280 -2.55 3.84 -14.53
N ASP A 281 -2.48 3.33 -15.78
CA ASP A 281 -1.26 3.34 -16.60
C ASP A 281 -0.75 4.77 -16.80
N THR A 282 -1.63 5.70 -17.20
CA THR A 282 -1.29 7.12 -17.41
C THR A 282 -0.73 7.76 -16.15
N ILE A 283 -1.36 7.51 -14.99
CA ILE A 283 -0.91 8.02 -13.69
C ILE A 283 0.43 7.40 -13.30
N ALA A 284 0.61 6.10 -13.50
CA ALA A 284 1.86 5.40 -13.17
C ALA A 284 3.03 5.86 -14.04
N GLU A 285 2.81 6.11 -15.33
CA GLU A 285 3.81 6.68 -16.24
C GLU A 285 4.20 8.10 -15.82
N MET A 286 3.21 8.92 -15.46
CA MET A 286 3.44 10.27 -14.94
C MET A 286 4.23 10.26 -13.63
N SER A 287 3.85 9.40 -12.68
CA SER A 287 4.54 9.17 -11.40
C SER A 287 6.01 8.79 -11.61
N LYS A 288 6.27 7.84 -12.52
CA LYS A 288 7.64 7.43 -12.90
C LYS A 288 8.43 8.56 -13.54
N ARG A 289 7.83 9.28 -14.49
CA ARG A 289 8.50 10.37 -15.23
C ARG A 289 8.89 11.53 -14.31
N LEU A 290 8.07 11.83 -13.31
CA LEU A 290 8.29 12.94 -12.38
C LEU A 290 8.99 12.50 -11.08
N ASP A 291 9.28 11.21 -10.92
CA ASP A 291 9.92 10.60 -9.76
C ASP A 291 9.27 11.01 -8.42
N LYS A 292 7.92 10.99 -8.42
CA LYS A 292 7.09 11.33 -7.26
C LYS A 292 5.86 10.44 -7.24
N PRO A 293 5.50 9.82 -6.10
CA PRO A 293 4.35 8.93 -6.05
C PRO A 293 3.04 9.68 -6.24
N VAL A 294 2.12 9.05 -6.97
CA VAL A 294 0.69 9.38 -6.98
C VAL A 294 -0.05 8.22 -6.33
N ILE A 295 -0.43 8.38 -5.06
CA ILE A 295 -1.14 7.34 -4.31
C ILE A 295 -2.64 7.50 -4.53
N ILE A 296 -3.30 6.43 -4.97
CA ILE A 296 -4.70 6.48 -5.39
C ILE A 296 -5.57 5.89 -4.29
N GLY A 297 -6.56 6.65 -3.83
CA GLY A 297 -7.67 6.20 -2.99
C GLY A 297 -8.99 6.34 -3.76
N SER A 298 -9.62 5.24 -4.13
CA SER A 298 -10.90 5.28 -4.84
C SER A 298 -11.70 4.02 -4.58
N GLU A 299 -13.01 4.18 -4.42
CA GLU A 299 -13.94 3.05 -4.47
C GLU A 299 -13.98 2.52 -5.90
N LEU A 300 -13.38 1.35 -6.14
CA LEU A 300 -13.51 0.66 -7.41
C LEU A 300 -14.93 0.10 -7.56
N PRO A 301 -15.46 -0.04 -8.79
CA PRO A 301 -16.84 -0.44 -9.02
C PRO A 301 -17.06 -1.87 -8.52
N ALA A 302 -17.92 -2.02 -7.51
CA ALA A 302 -18.32 -3.32 -6.98
C ALA A 302 -19.55 -3.86 -7.74
N ILE A 303 -19.41 -4.13 -9.04
CA ILE A 303 -20.50 -4.65 -9.88
C ILE A 303 -20.84 -6.11 -9.52
N SER A 304 -19.80 -6.93 -9.33
CA SER A 304 -19.90 -8.32 -8.85
C SER A 304 -18.55 -8.76 -8.27
N ALA A 305 -18.54 -9.81 -7.43
CA ALA A 305 -17.30 -10.37 -6.90
C ALA A 305 -16.34 -10.86 -8.00
N ALA A 306 -16.89 -11.45 -9.07
CA ALA A 306 -16.11 -11.92 -10.22
C ALA A 306 -15.45 -10.76 -10.97
N PHE A 307 -16.19 -9.68 -11.22
CA PHE A 307 -15.67 -8.48 -11.85
C PHE A 307 -14.55 -7.84 -11.00
N THR A 308 -14.78 -7.68 -9.70
CA THR A 308 -13.76 -7.14 -8.78
C THR A 308 -12.49 -8.00 -8.78
N GLN A 309 -12.62 -9.33 -8.79
CA GLN A 309 -11.48 -10.23 -8.87
C GLN A 309 -10.72 -10.11 -10.20
N GLN A 310 -11.45 -10.02 -11.32
CA GLN A 310 -10.87 -9.82 -12.66
C GLN A 310 -10.11 -8.49 -12.73
N LEU A 311 -10.72 -7.40 -12.26
CA LEU A 311 -10.11 -6.07 -12.23
C LEU A 311 -8.86 -6.05 -11.35
N ASN A 312 -8.94 -6.56 -10.11
CA ASN A 312 -7.80 -6.63 -9.20
C ASN A 312 -6.64 -7.42 -9.81
N LYS A 313 -6.93 -8.54 -10.48
CA LYS A 313 -5.92 -9.33 -11.19
C LYS A 313 -5.27 -8.53 -12.33
N ALA A 314 -6.07 -7.88 -13.17
CA ALA A 314 -5.55 -7.09 -14.29
C ALA A 314 -4.69 -5.91 -13.83
N LEU A 315 -5.08 -5.24 -12.74
CA LEU A 315 -4.29 -4.19 -12.11
C LEU A 315 -3.00 -4.75 -11.49
N ALA A 316 -3.07 -5.84 -10.75
CA ALA A 316 -1.92 -6.49 -10.13
C ALA A 316 -0.88 -6.98 -11.16
N ASP A 317 -1.33 -7.51 -12.31
CA ASP A 317 -0.45 -7.95 -13.40
C ASP A 317 0.38 -6.76 -13.99
N LYS A 318 -0.06 -5.51 -13.75
CA LYS A 318 0.64 -4.25 -14.11
C LYS A 318 1.35 -3.57 -12.92
N ASN A 319 1.32 -4.16 -11.72
CA ASN A 319 1.74 -3.56 -10.45
C ASN A 319 0.99 -2.25 -10.12
N HIS A 320 -0.30 -2.20 -10.45
CA HIS A 320 -1.18 -1.12 -10.05
C HIS A 320 -1.95 -1.50 -8.79
N TRP A 321 -2.06 -0.55 -7.87
CA TRP A 321 -2.91 -0.68 -6.70
C TRP A 321 -3.74 0.58 -6.51
N CYS A 322 -4.91 0.40 -5.89
CA CYS A 322 -5.80 1.48 -5.51
C CYS A 322 -6.29 1.17 -4.10
N PHE A 323 -5.99 2.07 -3.17
CA PHE A 323 -6.60 2.01 -1.84
C PHE A 323 -8.07 2.35 -1.93
N THR A 324 -8.86 1.93 -0.95
CA THR A 324 -10.30 2.17 -0.99
C THR A 324 -10.62 3.51 -0.36
N MET A 325 -9.96 3.86 0.75
CA MET A 325 -10.33 5.01 1.57
C MET A 325 -9.24 6.10 1.65
N PRO A 326 -9.61 7.37 1.90
CA PRO A 326 -8.65 8.47 2.07
C PRO A 326 -7.56 8.20 3.11
N HIS A 327 -7.92 7.64 4.26
CA HIS A 327 -6.98 7.39 5.35
C HIS A 327 -5.98 6.26 5.02
N GLU A 328 -6.37 5.27 4.21
CA GLU A 328 -5.48 4.21 3.75
C GLU A 328 -4.41 4.78 2.80
N ALA A 329 -4.81 5.63 1.85
CA ALA A 329 -3.89 6.31 0.94
C ALA A 329 -2.90 7.22 1.69
N ALA A 330 -3.38 7.98 2.69
CA ALA A 330 -2.51 8.80 3.54
C ALA A 330 -1.54 7.93 4.38
N THR A 331 -2.02 6.82 4.92
CA THR A 331 -1.18 5.87 5.69
C THR A 331 -0.11 5.26 4.79
N ALA A 332 -0.45 4.86 3.57
CA ALA A 332 0.50 4.38 2.57
C ALA A 332 1.58 5.44 2.26
N PHE A 333 1.18 6.70 2.06
CA PHE A 333 2.14 7.79 1.84
C PHE A 333 3.10 7.93 3.01
N ALA A 334 2.59 7.97 4.24
CA ALA A 334 3.39 8.11 5.43
C ALA A 334 4.37 6.94 5.64
N MET A 335 3.96 5.71 5.32
CA MET A 335 4.84 4.54 5.38
C MET A 335 5.98 4.63 4.37
N LEU A 336 5.69 5.03 3.12
CA LEU A 336 6.70 5.23 2.08
C LEU A 336 7.67 6.35 2.46
N ALA A 337 7.17 7.50 2.94
CA ALA A 337 8.00 8.62 3.38
C ALA A 337 8.90 8.26 4.56
N ARG A 338 8.37 7.55 5.57
CA ARG A 338 9.16 7.07 6.71
C ARG A 338 10.30 6.15 6.26
N TYR A 339 10.04 5.27 5.30
CA TYR A 339 11.07 4.38 4.77
C TYR A 339 12.12 5.17 3.95
N ALA A 340 11.69 6.12 3.12
CA ALA A 340 12.58 7.00 2.37
C ALA A 340 13.53 7.80 3.28
N GLU A 341 13.01 8.31 4.40
CA GLU A 341 13.80 9.00 5.42
C GLU A 341 14.84 8.10 6.08
N PHE A 342 14.48 6.86 6.40
CA PHE A 342 15.43 5.88 6.91
C PHE A 342 16.58 5.64 5.91
N LEU A 343 16.26 5.57 4.62
CA LEU A 343 17.26 5.43 3.56
C LEU A 343 18.08 6.71 3.30
N ASN A 344 17.75 7.83 3.96
CA ASN A 344 18.33 9.16 3.71
C ASN A 344 18.19 9.62 2.25
N LEU A 345 17.09 9.26 1.59
CA LEU A 345 16.73 9.81 0.29
C LEU A 345 16.18 11.23 0.53
N LYS A 346 16.96 12.26 0.26
CA LYS A 346 16.54 13.67 0.27
C LYS A 346 16.61 14.27 -1.12
#